data_AF-A0A958YBJ7-F1
#
_entry.id   AF-A0A958YBJ7-F1
#
_cell.length_a   1.000
_cell.length_b   1.000
_cell.length_c   1.000
_cell.angle_alpha   90.00
_cell.angle_beta   90.00
_cell.angle_gamma   90.00
#
_symmetry.space_group_name_H-M   'P 1'
#
loop_
_entity.id
_entity.type
_entity.pdbx_description
1 polymer ?
#
loop_
_entity_poly.entity_id
_entity_poly.type
_entity_poly.pdbx_seq_one_letter_code
_entity_poly.pdbx_strand_id
1 'polypeptide(L)'
;MTFSGNLTIDSNTNLSSLNGLNTTSIPGSAIISNNTALTDISQLESVLSILGNLSITGNPALDECCLVRNFLNSSNYISGNITISGNNTNCASIPVIITSCTVTQADDDNDSIINTNDNCINIANSSQSDSDGDGIGDACDNCPNTANASQTDSNNNGIGDACEGNASIDTGLSSGGVGIGTTAPHSQLEIATGDVFITNKYRGIIMKSSDNKCFRYQPDTNGNLVGREIICPDN
;
A
#
# COMPACT_ATOMS: atom_id res chain seq x y z
N MET A 1 -21.47 24.91 2.44
CA MET A 1 -21.61 26.08 1.55
C MET A 1 -22.75 25.78 0.59
N THR A 2 -23.82 26.57 0.54
CA THR A 2 -24.90 26.37 -0.44
C THR A 2 -24.55 27.07 -1.75
N PHE A 3 -24.34 26.30 -2.82
CA PHE A 3 -24.10 26.84 -4.16
C PHE A 3 -25.40 27.47 -4.67
N SER A 4 -25.41 28.73 -5.12
CA SER A 4 -26.58 29.36 -5.73
C SER A 4 -26.62 29.21 -7.27
N GLY A 5 -25.75 28.39 -7.84
CA GLY A 5 -25.56 28.27 -9.28
C GLY A 5 -24.87 26.98 -9.68
N ASN A 6 -24.12 27.04 -10.79
CA ASN A 6 -23.40 25.90 -11.34
C ASN A 6 -22.17 25.53 -10.49
N LEU A 7 -21.83 24.25 -10.47
CA LEU A 7 -20.48 23.78 -10.14
C LEU A 7 -19.70 23.72 -11.45
N THR A 8 -18.58 24.42 -11.56
CA THR A 8 -17.76 24.43 -12.78
C THR A 8 -16.30 24.23 -12.40
N ILE A 9 -15.75 23.10 -12.82
CA ILE A 9 -14.37 22.67 -12.61
C ILE A 9 -13.80 22.39 -14.00
N ASP A 10 -13.24 23.43 -14.62
CA ASP A 10 -12.72 23.35 -15.98
C ASP A 10 -11.23 23.69 -16.04
N SER A 11 -10.49 22.93 -16.86
CA SER A 11 -9.11 23.24 -17.24
C SER A 11 -8.10 23.33 -16.08
N ASN A 12 -8.28 22.53 -15.02
CA ASN A 12 -7.34 22.46 -13.89
C ASN A 12 -6.33 21.32 -14.10
N THR A 13 -5.13 21.65 -14.57
CA THR A 13 -4.13 20.63 -14.94
C THR A 13 -3.52 19.88 -13.76
N ASN A 14 -3.62 20.43 -12.54
CA ASN A 14 -3.03 19.86 -11.33
C ASN A 14 -4.06 19.33 -10.33
N LEU A 15 -5.36 19.42 -10.65
CA LEU A 15 -6.42 18.94 -9.76
C LEU A 15 -6.51 17.41 -9.91
N SER A 16 -6.11 16.68 -8.88
CA SER A 16 -6.15 15.21 -8.87
C SER A 16 -7.46 14.63 -8.32
N SER A 17 -8.16 15.37 -7.44
CA SER A 17 -9.46 14.96 -6.93
C SER A 17 -10.40 16.11 -6.61
N LEU A 18 -11.67 15.80 -6.31
CA LEU A 18 -12.68 16.76 -5.86
C LEU A 18 -12.75 16.90 -4.33
N ASN A 19 -11.68 16.49 -3.63
CA ASN A 19 -11.55 16.64 -2.19
C ASN A 19 -11.84 18.08 -1.75
N GLY A 20 -12.75 18.20 -0.78
CA GLY A 20 -13.23 19.50 -0.29
C GLY A 20 -14.56 19.96 -0.89
N LEU A 21 -15.12 19.26 -1.89
CA LEU A 21 -16.51 19.45 -2.28
C LEU A 21 -17.43 18.98 -1.13
N ASN A 22 -18.04 19.95 -0.43
CA ASN A 22 -18.92 19.68 0.71
C ASN A 22 -20.31 20.25 0.42
N THR A 23 -21.05 19.55 -0.44
CA THR A 23 -22.45 19.86 -0.77
C THR A 23 -23.25 18.60 -1.05
N THR A 24 -24.54 18.65 -0.72
CA THR A 24 -25.52 17.60 -1.03
C THR A 24 -26.44 17.97 -2.19
N SER A 25 -26.36 19.22 -2.67
CA SER A 25 -27.20 19.72 -3.76
C SER A 25 -26.46 20.74 -4.60
N ILE A 26 -26.66 20.66 -5.92
CA ILE A 26 -26.18 21.61 -6.91
C ILE A 26 -27.40 22.22 -7.61
N PRO A 27 -27.76 23.48 -7.30
CA PRO A 27 -28.94 24.12 -7.89
C PRO A 27 -28.81 24.46 -9.38
N GLY A 28 -27.59 24.42 -9.93
CA GLY A 28 -27.33 24.57 -11.36
C GLY A 28 -26.84 23.28 -12.01
N SER A 29 -26.07 23.43 -13.09
CA SER A 29 -25.36 22.32 -13.73
C SER A 29 -24.04 22.02 -13.01
N ALA A 30 -23.63 20.75 -12.99
CA ALA A 30 -22.30 20.32 -12.61
C ALA A 30 -21.47 20.06 -13.88
N ILE A 31 -20.39 20.82 -14.06
CA ILE A 31 -19.54 20.79 -15.25
C ILE A 31 -18.11 20.51 -14.79
N ILE A 32 -17.58 19.34 -15.14
CA ILE A 32 -16.23 18.90 -14.80
C ILE A 32 -15.53 18.55 -16.12
N SER A 33 -14.65 19.43 -16.59
CA SER A 33 -14.06 19.29 -17.91
C SER A 33 -12.58 19.64 -18.00
N ASN A 34 -11.87 18.99 -18.92
CA ASN A 34 -10.49 19.33 -19.26
C ASN A 34 -9.50 19.33 -18.08
N ASN A 35 -9.76 18.56 -17.01
CA ASN A 35 -8.84 18.43 -15.87
C ASN A 35 -7.95 17.22 -16.11
N THR A 36 -6.73 17.46 -16.60
CA THR A 36 -5.86 16.40 -17.14
C THR A 36 -5.30 15.45 -16.09
N ALA A 37 -5.18 15.89 -14.84
CA ALA A 37 -4.68 15.09 -13.72
C ALA A 37 -5.79 14.52 -12.83
N LEU A 38 -7.07 14.81 -13.13
CA LEU A 38 -8.19 14.39 -12.28
C LEU A 38 -8.41 12.89 -12.45
N THR A 39 -8.24 12.15 -11.35
CA THR A 39 -8.42 10.69 -11.30
C THR A 39 -9.59 10.30 -10.39
N ASP A 40 -9.87 11.12 -9.36
CA ASP A 40 -10.86 10.81 -8.32
C ASP A 40 -11.99 11.86 -8.31
N ILE A 41 -13.23 11.37 -8.43
CA ILE A 41 -14.45 12.18 -8.28
C ILE A 41 -15.40 11.64 -7.21
N SER A 42 -14.95 10.70 -6.37
CA SER A 42 -15.72 10.04 -5.31
C SER A 42 -16.49 11.02 -4.42
N GLN A 43 -15.99 12.25 -4.23
CA GLN A 43 -16.69 13.26 -3.43
C GLN A 43 -18.03 13.70 -4.05
N LEU A 44 -18.33 13.36 -5.30
CA LEU A 44 -19.67 13.53 -5.88
C LEU A 44 -20.71 12.55 -5.31
N GLU A 45 -20.32 11.50 -4.62
CA GLU A 45 -21.24 10.58 -3.94
C GLU A 45 -22.11 11.29 -2.90
N SER A 46 -21.60 12.36 -2.27
CA SER A 46 -22.38 13.15 -1.31
C SER A 46 -23.47 13.98 -1.98
N VAL A 47 -23.44 14.17 -3.30
CA VAL A 47 -24.39 15.00 -4.05
C VAL A 47 -25.64 14.21 -4.37
N LEU A 48 -26.73 14.53 -3.67
CA LEU A 48 -28.03 13.87 -3.80
C LEU A 48 -28.90 14.48 -4.91
N SER A 49 -28.63 15.73 -5.33
CA SER A 49 -29.44 16.43 -6.33
C SER A 49 -28.64 17.40 -7.20
N ILE A 50 -28.94 17.40 -8.50
CA ILE A 50 -28.45 18.36 -9.50
C ILE A 50 -29.65 18.91 -10.27
N LEU A 51 -29.95 20.20 -10.14
CA LEU A 51 -31.11 20.79 -10.82
C LEU A 51 -30.83 21.23 -12.27
N GLY A 52 -29.58 21.11 -12.73
CA GLY A 52 -29.17 21.30 -14.11
C GLY A 52 -28.66 20.02 -14.78
N ASN A 53 -27.72 20.18 -15.71
CA ASN A 53 -27.04 19.07 -16.38
C ASN A 53 -25.84 18.57 -15.57
N LEU A 54 -25.46 17.31 -15.75
CA LEU A 54 -24.18 16.76 -15.32
C LEU A 54 -23.32 16.52 -16.55
N SER A 55 -22.17 17.19 -16.64
CA SER A 55 -21.21 17.03 -17.74
C SER A 55 -19.84 16.69 -17.19
N ILE A 56 -19.35 15.49 -17.50
CA ILE A 56 -17.98 15.05 -17.16
C ILE A 56 -17.27 14.73 -18.47
N THR A 57 -16.45 15.66 -18.97
CA THR A 57 -15.88 15.54 -20.32
C THR A 57 -14.43 15.97 -20.45
N GLY A 58 -13.62 15.20 -21.16
CA GLY A 58 -12.24 15.59 -21.45
C GLY A 58 -11.30 15.47 -20.24
N ASN A 59 -11.56 14.57 -19.30
CA ASN A 59 -10.67 14.30 -18.15
C ASN A 59 -9.93 12.97 -18.44
N PRO A 60 -8.80 12.99 -19.16
CA PRO A 60 -8.18 11.78 -19.72
C PRO A 60 -7.62 10.80 -18.68
N ALA A 61 -7.33 11.25 -17.45
CA ALA A 61 -6.88 10.40 -16.36
C ALA A 61 -8.05 9.80 -15.56
N LEU A 62 -9.28 10.31 -15.73
CA LEU A 62 -10.44 9.92 -14.94
C LEU A 62 -11.06 8.62 -15.44
N ASP A 63 -10.93 7.54 -14.68
CA ASP A 63 -11.60 6.25 -14.89
C ASP A 63 -12.70 5.95 -13.86
N GLU A 64 -12.70 6.61 -12.70
CA GLU A 64 -13.68 6.40 -11.64
C GLU A 64 -15.03 7.12 -11.88
N CYS A 65 -15.95 6.51 -12.62
CA CYS A 65 -17.28 7.12 -12.90
C CYS A 65 -18.48 6.24 -12.53
N CYS A 66 -18.27 5.21 -11.71
CA CYS A 66 -19.36 4.33 -11.28
C CYS A 66 -20.41 5.03 -10.41
N LEU A 67 -20.03 6.04 -9.62
CA LEU A 67 -20.95 6.88 -8.86
C LEU A 67 -22.03 7.56 -9.71
N VAL A 68 -21.78 7.78 -11.01
CA VAL A 68 -22.74 8.40 -11.94
C VAL A 68 -23.99 7.53 -12.10
N ARG A 69 -23.91 6.22 -11.80
CA ARG A 69 -25.07 5.31 -11.79
C ARG A 69 -26.15 5.74 -10.82
N ASN A 70 -25.82 6.43 -9.73
CA ASN A 70 -26.81 6.92 -8.79
C ASN A 70 -27.79 7.88 -9.48
N PHE A 71 -27.29 8.70 -10.40
CA PHE A 71 -28.14 9.58 -11.22
C PHE A 71 -28.84 8.83 -12.36
N LEU A 72 -28.17 7.87 -13.01
CA LEU A 72 -28.77 7.08 -14.09
C LEU A 72 -29.93 6.18 -13.62
N ASN A 73 -29.83 5.64 -12.40
CA ASN A 73 -30.83 4.77 -11.78
C ASN A 73 -31.87 5.54 -10.97
N SER A 74 -31.86 6.88 -11.02
CA SER A 74 -32.75 7.75 -10.23
C SER A 74 -32.65 7.59 -8.71
N SER A 75 -31.54 7.03 -8.20
CA SER A 75 -31.22 7.04 -6.75
C SER A 75 -30.90 8.45 -6.27
N ASN A 76 -30.24 9.24 -7.12
CA ASN A 76 -30.01 10.67 -6.94
C ASN A 76 -30.78 11.46 -8.00
N TYR A 77 -31.24 12.66 -7.65
CA TYR A 77 -32.10 13.46 -8.52
C TYR A 77 -31.27 14.28 -9.52
N ILE A 78 -31.61 14.19 -10.81
CA ILE A 78 -31.11 15.12 -11.82
C ILE A 78 -32.25 15.64 -12.69
N SER A 79 -32.34 16.96 -12.88
CA SER A 79 -33.39 17.57 -13.72
C SER A 79 -32.98 17.69 -15.19
N GLY A 80 -31.68 17.77 -15.48
CA GLY A 80 -31.13 17.90 -16.82
C GLY A 80 -30.60 16.60 -17.40
N ASN A 81 -29.78 16.73 -18.44
CA ASN A 81 -29.14 15.60 -19.11
C ASN A 81 -27.79 15.26 -18.47
N ILE A 82 -27.38 14.00 -18.62
CA ILE A 82 -26.04 13.52 -18.28
C ILE A 82 -25.23 13.41 -19.57
N THR A 83 -24.03 13.98 -19.59
CA THR A 83 -23.08 13.91 -20.71
C THR A 83 -21.73 13.42 -20.21
N ILE A 84 -21.26 12.30 -20.76
CA ILE A 84 -19.98 11.67 -20.43
C ILE A 84 -19.23 11.40 -21.74
N SER A 85 -18.04 11.96 -21.91
CA SER A 85 -17.23 11.73 -23.12
C SER A 85 -15.77 12.15 -22.95
N GLY A 86 -14.83 11.46 -23.62
CA GLY A 86 -13.43 11.89 -23.65
C GLY A 86 -12.70 11.79 -22.31
N ASN A 87 -13.18 10.94 -21.39
CA ASN A 87 -12.45 10.54 -20.19
C ASN A 87 -11.82 9.15 -20.40
N ASN A 88 -11.21 8.55 -19.36
CA ASN A 88 -10.53 7.25 -19.44
C ASN A 88 -11.51 6.06 -19.53
N THR A 89 -10.98 4.83 -19.64
CA THR A 89 -11.65 3.60 -20.07
C THR A 89 -12.96 3.27 -19.35
N ASN A 90 -13.09 3.54 -18.04
CA ASN A 90 -14.31 3.28 -17.26
C ASN A 90 -15.25 4.52 -17.15
N CYS A 91 -14.82 5.66 -17.67
CA CYS A 91 -15.58 6.91 -17.72
C CYS A 91 -15.74 7.44 -19.17
N ALA A 92 -15.53 6.61 -20.18
CA ALA A 92 -15.49 7.07 -21.57
C ALA A 92 -16.87 7.47 -22.13
N SER A 93 -17.96 6.84 -21.65
CA SER A 93 -19.33 7.13 -22.07
C SER A 93 -20.37 6.53 -21.12
N ILE A 94 -21.64 6.94 -21.23
CA ILE A 94 -22.75 6.33 -20.47
C ILE A 94 -22.87 4.81 -20.71
N PRO A 95 -22.85 4.28 -21.96
CA PRO A 95 -22.87 2.84 -22.18
C PRO A 95 -21.73 2.10 -21.47
N VAL A 96 -20.51 2.65 -21.51
CA VAL A 96 -19.35 2.11 -20.81
C VAL A 96 -19.57 2.08 -19.30
N ILE A 97 -20.10 3.15 -18.70
CA ILE A 97 -20.45 3.16 -17.27
C ILE A 97 -21.51 2.08 -16.97
N ILE A 98 -22.52 1.92 -17.82
CA ILE A 98 -23.56 0.90 -17.61
C ILE A 98 -22.98 -0.52 -17.64
N THR A 99 -22.05 -0.79 -18.56
CA THR A 99 -21.43 -2.11 -18.72
C THR A 99 -20.31 -2.41 -17.71
N SER A 100 -19.46 -1.42 -17.43
CA SER A 100 -18.28 -1.57 -16.58
C SER A 100 -18.58 -1.40 -15.10
N CYS A 101 -19.69 -0.76 -14.74
CA CYS A 101 -20.06 -0.50 -13.34
C CYS A 101 -21.28 -1.31 -12.90
N THR A 102 -21.37 -2.60 -13.20
CA THR A 102 -22.52 -3.41 -12.74
C THR A 102 -22.59 -3.44 -11.20
N VAL A 103 -23.80 -3.33 -10.63
CA VAL A 103 -24.13 -3.37 -9.18
C VAL A 103 -23.73 -4.69 -8.47
N THR A 104 -22.99 -5.56 -9.14
CA THR A 104 -22.51 -6.87 -8.69
C THR A 104 -20.99 -6.99 -8.76
N GLN A 105 -20.26 -5.87 -8.86
CA GLN A 105 -18.82 -5.94 -8.70
C GLN A 105 -18.51 -6.15 -7.23
N ALA A 106 -17.70 -7.17 -6.98
CA ALA A 106 -17.17 -7.44 -5.65
C ALA A 106 -16.30 -6.25 -5.24
N ASP A 107 -16.49 -5.86 -4.00
CA ASP A 107 -15.66 -4.96 -3.21
C ASP A 107 -15.44 -5.78 -1.94
N ASP A 108 -14.38 -6.59 -1.96
CA ASP A 108 -14.19 -7.66 -0.97
C ASP A 108 -13.77 -7.08 0.39
N ASP A 109 -13.20 -5.88 0.42
CA ASP A 109 -12.75 -5.21 1.64
C ASP A 109 -13.57 -3.99 2.05
N ASN A 110 -14.56 -3.61 1.25
CA ASN A 110 -15.53 -2.52 1.46
C ASN A 110 -14.88 -1.15 1.61
N ASP A 111 -13.83 -0.88 0.82
CA ASP A 111 -13.14 0.41 0.82
C ASP A 111 -13.69 1.41 -0.20
N SER A 112 -14.77 1.02 -0.90
CA SER A 112 -15.45 1.77 -1.97
C SER A 112 -14.73 1.76 -3.31
N ILE A 113 -13.64 1.00 -3.45
CA ILE A 113 -12.98 0.68 -4.70
C ILE A 113 -13.33 -0.76 -5.06
N ILE A 114 -13.82 -0.96 -6.29
CA ILE A 114 -14.19 -2.30 -6.76
C ILE A 114 -12.95 -3.15 -7.03
N ASN A 115 -13.01 -4.47 -6.82
CA ASN A 115 -11.88 -5.40 -6.99
C ASN A 115 -11.13 -5.28 -8.33
N THR A 116 -11.79 -4.82 -9.40
CA THR A 116 -11.19 -4.64 -10.73
C THR A 116 -10.32 -3.39 -10.85
N ASN A 117 -10.48 -2.44 -9.94
CA ASN A 117 -9.78 -1.17 -9.86
C ASN A 117 -9.03 -0.98 -8.54
N ASP A 118 -9.09 -1.98 -7.66
CA ASP A 118 -8.48 -1.97 -6.34
C ASP A 118 -7.09 -2.62 -6.39
N ASN A 119 -6.05 -1.82 -6.12
CA ASN A 119 -4.68 -2.31 -6.01
C ASN A 119 -4.41 -3.09 -4.70
N CYS A 120 -5.40 -3.18 -3.80
CA CYS A 120 -5.40 -4.03 -2.61
C CYS A 120 -6.74 -4.73 -2.34
N ILE A 121 -7.25 -5.52 -3.30
CA ILE A 121 -8.53 -6.29 -3.27
C ILE A 121 -9.05 -6.80 -1.91
N ASN A 122 -8.19 -7.12 -0.94
CA ASN A 122 -8.58 -7.68 0.36
C ASN A 122 -8.19 -6.80 1.57
N ILE A 123 -7.60 -5.62 1.36
CA ILE A 123 -7.10 -4.72 2.40
C ILE A 123 -7.49 -3.29 2.02
N ALA A 124 -8.52 -2.80 2.72
CA ALA A 124 -9.11 -1.52 2.45
C ALA A 124 -8.09 -0.38 2.39
N ASN A 125 -7.99 0.28 1.25
CA ASN A 125 -7.02 1.34 0.99
C ASN A 125 -7.55 2.38 0.00
N SER A 126 -8.72 2.95 0.25
CA SER A 126 -9.43 3.92 -0.63
C SER A 126 -8.62 5.07 -1.25
N SER A 127 -7.44 5.40 -0.71
CA SER A 127 -6.46 6.31 -1.33
C SER A 127 -5.76 5.76 -2.58
N GLN A 128 -5.78 4.43 -2.79
CA GLN A 128 -5.12 3.69 -3.85
C GLN A 128 -3.65 4.09 -4.04
N SER A 129 -2.94 4.35 -2.93
CA SER A 129 -1.53 4.73 -2.95
C SER A 129 -0.68 3.54 -3.40
N ASP A 130 0.19 3.77 -4.38
CA ASP A 130 1.17 2.82 -4.92
C ASP A 130 2.46 3.62 -5.15
N SER A 131 3.38 3.53 -4.19
CA SER A 131 4.54 4.40 -4.09
C SER A 131 5.65 4.04 -5.08
N ASP A 132 5.71 2.80 -5.57
CA ASP A 132 6.72 2.35 -6.52
C ASP A 132 6.19 2.02 -7.93
N GLY A 133 4.87 2.01 -8.10
CA GLY A 133 4.19 1.90 -9.38
C GLY A 133 4.13 0.49 -9.94
N ASP A 134 4.14 -0.53 -9.08
CA ASP A 134 4.09 -1.93 -9.49
C ASP A 134 2.67 -2.50 -9.64
N GLY A 135 1.64 -1.74 -9.23
CA GLY A 135 0.24 -2.10 -9.29
C GLY A 135 -0.32 -2.79 -8.05
N ILE A 136 0.48 -2.95 -6.99
CA ILE A 136 0.07 -3.39 -5.65
C ILE A 136 0.04 -2.16 -4.73
N GLY A 137 -1.05 -1.96 -4.00
CA GLY A 137 -1.15 -0.78 -3.14
C GLY A 137 -0.25 -0.87 -1.90
N ASP A 138 0.23 0.28 -1.43
CA ASP A 138 1.11 0.40 -0.25
C ASP A 138 0.57 -0.31 1.01
N ALA A 139 -0.76 -0.50 1.08
CA ALA A 139 -1.43 -1.16 2.21
C ALA A 139 -1.28 -2.69 2.21
N CYS A 140 -1.10 -3.29 1.04
CA CYS A 140 -0.99 -4.73 0.85
C CYS A 140 0.34 -5.17 0.21
N ASP A 141 1.22 -4.21 -0.09
CA ASP A 141 2.55 -4.45 -0.63
C ASP A 141 3.55 -4.82 0.48
N ASN A 142 4.23 -5.97 0.32
CA ASN A 142 5.31 -6.41 1.20
C ASN A 142 6.66 -5.70 0.92
N CYS A 143 6.71 -4.82 -0.09
CA CYS A 143 7.83 -3.95 -0.43
C CYS A 143 7.39 -2.56 -0.96
N PRO A 144 6.73 -1.68 -0.15
CA PRO A 144 6.07 -0.43 -0.59
C PRO A 144 6.94 0.63 -1.30
N ASN A 145 8.24 0.39 -1.49
CA ASN A 145 9.15 1.32 -2.15
C ASN A 145 10.06 0.59 -3.15
N THR A 146 9.77 -0.66 -3.51
CA THR A 146 10.58 -1.49 -4.41
C THR A 146 9.70 -2.45 -5.20
N ALA A 147 9.40 -2.03 -6.43
CA ALA A 147 8.46 -2.70 -7.32
C ALA A 147 8.67 -4.22 -7.39
N ASN A 148 7.65 -4.97 -7.01
CA ASN A 148 7.66 -6.43 -6.90
C ASN A 148 6.26 -7.03 -7.02
N ALA A 149 5.54 -6.76 -8.12
CA ALA A 149 4.16 -7.22 -8.37
C ALA A 149 3.87 -8.72 -8.13
N SER A 150 4.88 -9.59 -8.07
CA SER A 150 4.73 -11.01 -7.69
C SER A 150 4.58 -11.24 -6.18
N GLN A 151 4.78 -10.22 -5.35
CA GLN A 151 4.66 -10.21 -3.89
C GLN A 151 5.33 -11.43 -3.24
N THR A 152 6.48 -11.83 -3.79
CA THR A 152 7.19 -13.05 -3.36
C THR A 152 7.83 -12.81 -2.01
N ASP A 153 7.46 -13.63 -1.03
CA ASP A 153 8.05 -13.69 0.30
C ASP A 153 8.36 -15.16 0.58
N SER A 154 9.61 -15.56 0.35
CA SER A 154 10.03 -16.96 0.42
C SER A 154 10.02 -17.50 1.86
N ASN A 155 10.12 -16.61 2.86
CA ASN A 155 10.25 -17.00 4.27
C ASN A 155 8.99 -16.66 5.11
N ASN A 156 7.98 -16.04 4.50
CA ASN A 156 6.70 -15.62 5.08
C ASN A 156 6.85 -14.70 6.31
N ASN A 157 7.83 -13.80 6.31
CA ASN A 157 8.02 -12.84 7.41
C ASN A 157 7.26 -11.50 7.20
N GLY A 158 6.57 -11.33 6.07
CA GLY A 158 5.83 -10.13 5.72
C GLY A 158 6.67 -9.06 5.01
N ILE A 159 7.93 -9.34 4.69
CA ILE A 159 8.83 -8.51 3.88
C ILE A 159 9.11 -9.28 2.58
N GLY A 160 8.91 -8.65 1.43
CA GLY A 160 9.12 -9.33 0.15
C GLY A 160 10.60 -9.52 -0.19
N ASP A 161 10.91 -10.61 -0.91
CA ASP A 161 12.27 -10.95 -1.38
C ASP A 161 12.94 -9.80 -2.16
N ALA A 162 12.16 -8.89 -2.75
CA ALA A 162 12.65 -7.76 -3.53
C ALA A 162 13.25 -6.62 -2.69
N CYS A 163 12.68 -6.35 -1.53
CA CYS A 163 13.14 -5.33 -0.57
C CYS A 163 13.82 -5.96 0.66
N GLU A 164 13.73 -7.28 0.80
CA GLU A 164 14.58 -8.08 1.65
C GLU A 164 15.98 -8.05 1.01
N GLY A 165 16.74 -7.01 1.36
CA GLY A 165 18.09 -6.82 0.86
C GLY A 165 18.93 -8.09 1.08
N ASN A 166 20.01 -8.23 0.31
CA ASN A 166 20.97 -9.34 0.43
C ASN A 166 21.80 -9.30 1.74
N ALA A 167 21.20 -8.81 2.82
CA ALA A 167 21.56 -9.00 4.20
C ALA A 167 20.48 -9.89 4.81
N SER A 168 20.73 -11.20 4.83
CA SER A 168 20.10 -12.08 5.80
C SER A 168 20.47 -11.58 7.20
N ILE A 169 19.63 -10.67 7.70
CA ILE A 169 19.52 -10.25 9.09
C ILE A 169 18.05 -10.49 9.41
N ASP A 170 17.75 -11.75 9.66
CA ASP A 170 16.63 -12.14 10.50
C ASP A 170 16.84 -11.47 11.86
N THR A 171 16.29 -10.27 12.00
CA THR A 171 15.93 -9.71 13.29
C THR A 171 14.42 -9.61 13.31
N GLY A 172 13.77 -10.78 13.34
CA GLY A 172 12.46 -10.87 13.96
C GLY A 172 12.53 -10.19 15.33
N LEU A 173 11.98 -8.97 15.38
CA LEU A 173 11.89 -8.04 16.52
C LEU A 173 13.14 -7.17 16.75
N SER A 174 13.08 -5.96 16.19
CA SER A 174 13.62 -4.74 16.82
C SER A 174 15.02 -4.83 17.42
N SER A 175 16.08 -5.05 16.64
CA SER A 175 17.48 -4.66 16.93
C SER A 175 18.41 -5.26 15.88
N GLY A 176 19.17 -4.44 15.17
CA GLY A 176 20.18 -4.92 14.22
C GLY A 176 21.11 -5.97 14.82
N GLY A 177 21.10 -7.17 14.25
CA GLY A 177 21.94 -8.30 14.63
C GLY A 177 22.82 -8.74 13.46
N VAL A 178 24.08 -9.05 13.74
CA VAL A 178 25.06 -9.53 12.74
C VAL A 178 24.85 -11.03 12.50
N GLY A 179 24.61 -11.41 11.25
CA GLY A 179 24.35 -12.80 10.83
C GLY A 179 25.52 -13.76 11.07
N ILE A 180 25.21 -14.96 11.59
CA ILE A 180 26.14 -16.10 11.65
C ILE A 180 25.44 -17.28 10.95
N GLY A 181 25.93 -17.65 9.77
CA GLY A 181 25.33 -18.62 8.86
C GLY A 181 25.25 -20.04 9.41
N THR A 182 24.10 -20.41 9.97
CA THR A 182 23.73 -21.79 10.30
C THR A 182 22.22 -21.95 10.16
N THR A 183 21.76 -23.09 9.62
CA THR A 183 20.34 -23.43 9.49
C THR A 183 19.72 -24.02 10.77
N ALA A 184 20.52 -24.12 11.85
CA ALA A 184 20.09 -24.64 13.16
C ALA A 184 20.91 -23.94 14.28
N PRO A 185 20.55 -22.70 14.66
CA PRO A 185 21.30 -21.96 15.66
C PRO A 185 21.12 -22.58 17.05
N HIS A 186 22.23 -23.01 17.66
CA HIS A 186 22.27 -23.47 19.07
C HIS A 186 22.72 -22.36 20.05
N SER A 187 22.95 -21.14 19.55
CA SER A 187 23.44 -19.98 20.29
C SER A 187 22.71 -18.74 19.81
N GLN A 188 22.34 -17.84 20.71
CA GLN A 188 21.72 -16.55 20.39
C GLN A 188 22.74 -15.43 20.64
N LEU A 189 22.86 -14.51 19.70
CA LEU A 189 23.64 -13.28 19.81
C LEU A 189 22.66 -12.09 19.79
N GLU A 190 22.72 -11.25 20.80
CA GLU A 190 21.88 -10.05 20.93
C GLU A 190 22.77 -8.84 21.24
N ILE A 191 22.44 -7.67 20.70
CA ILE A 191 23.10 -6.41 21.05
C ILE A 191 22.05 -5.48 21.64
N ALA A 192 22.19 -5.13 22.92
CA ALA A 192 21.27 -4.23 23.60
C ALA A 192 22.05 -3.21 24.42
N THR A 193 21.61 -1.94 24.40
CA THR A 193 22.22 -0.83 25.17
C THR A 193 23.74 -0.61 24.95
N GLY A 194 24.30 -1.08 23.84
CA GLY A 194 25.73 -1.01 23.53
C GLY A 194 26.55 -2.21 24.02
N ASP A 195 25.91 -3.17 24.69
CA ASP A 195 26.51 -4.41 25.16
C ASP A 195 26.16 -5.58 24.23
N VAL A 196 27.06 -6.56 24.15
CA VAL A 196 26.88 -7.80 23.38
C VAL A 196 26.51 -8.93 24.33
N PHE A 197 25.32 -9.50 24.15
CA PHE A 197 24.79 -10.63 24.90
C PHE A 197 24.92 -11.90 24.07
N ILE A 198 25.50 -12.95 24.65
CA ILE A 198 25.61 -14.26 24.02
C ILE A 198 24.97 -15.28 24.94
N THR A 199 23.79 -15.76 24.55
CA THR A 199 23.05 -16.79 25.29
C THR A 199 23.33 -18.13 24.65
N ASN A 200 24.03 -18.99 25.38
CA ASN A 200 24.41 -20.30 24.89
C ASN A 200 24.24 -21.36 25.97
N LYS A 201 23.21 -22.21 25.82
CA LYS A 201 22.88 -23.24 26.80
C LYS A 201 23.88 -24.42 26.78
N TYR A 202 24.68 -24.57 25.71
CA TYR A 202 25.47 -25.79 25.48
C TYR A 202 26.92 -25.56 25.04
N ARG A 203 27.31 -24.33 24.68
CA ARG A 203 28.63 -23.97 24.14
C ARG A 203 29.05 -22.58 24.64
N GLY A 204 30.28 -22.19 24.29
CA GLY A 204 30.86 -20.89 24.61
C GLY A 204 31.39 -20.19 23.36
N ILE A 205 32.05 -19.05 23.55
CA ILE A 205 32.71 -18.30 22.46
C ILE A 205 34.07 -18.94 22.19
N ILE A 206 34.42 -19.16 20.92
CA ILE A 206 35.76 -19.61 20.56
C ILE A 206 36.56 -18.41 20.07
N MET A 207 37.70 -18.13 20.72
CA MET A 207 38.65 -17.12 20.26
C MET A 207 39.93 -17.81 19.81
N LYS A 208 40.50 -17.34 18.70
CA LYS A 208 41.77 -17.84 18.16
C LYS A 208 42.87 -16.83 18.44
N SER A 209 43.97 -17.26 19.03
CA SER A 209 45.12 -16.42 19.31
C SER A 209 45.99 -16.22 18.06
N SER A 210 46.92 -15.26 18.12
CA SER A 210 47.89 -14.99 17.04
C SER A 210 48.79 -16.18 16.70
N ASP A 211 49.00 -17.07 17.67
CA ASP A 211 49.74 -18.33 17.58
C ASP A 211 48.85 -19.51 17.15
N ASN A 212 47.67 -19.24 16.57
CA ASN A 212 46.71 -20.23 16.04
C ASN A 212 46.11 -21.19 17.07
N LYS A 213 46.17 -20.90 18.38
CA LYS A 213 45.50 -21.69 19.41
C LYS A 213 44.06 -21.23 19.56
N CYS A 214 43.14 -22.16 19.82
CA CYS A 214 41.74 -21.84 20.04
C CYS A 214 41.36 -22.04 21.50
N PHE A 215 40.62 -21.09 22.05
CA PHE A 215 40.14 -21.12 23.43
C PHE A 215 38.64 -20.97 23.44
N ARG A 216 37.95 -21.90 24.13
CA ARG A 216 36.52 -21.77 24.41
C ARG A 216 36.33 -21.06 25.74
N TYR A 217 35.58 -19.97 25.72
CA TYR A 217 35.20 -19.18 26.88
C TYR A 217 33.72 -19.40 27.22
N GLN A 218 33.44 -19.79 28.46
CA GLN A 218 32.08 -20.00 28.96
C GLN A 218 32.01 -19.70 30.47
N PRO A 219 30.89 -19.20 31.01
CA PRO A 219 30.71 -19.08 32.45
C PRO A 219 30.73 -20.45 33.15
N ASP A 220 31.35 -20.53 34.32
CA ASP A 220 31.22 -21.68 35.22
C ASP A 220 29.92 -21.62 36.05
N THR A 221 29.69 -22.58 36.94
CA THR A 221 28.49 -22.61 37.80
C THR A 221 28.38 -21.43 38.77
N ASN A 222 29.46 -20.68 38.96
CA ASN A 222 29.51 -19.49 39.80
C ASN A 222 29.43 -18.19 38.96
N GLY A 223 29.29 -18.29 37.64
CA GLY A 223 29.22 -17.16 36.72
C GLY A 223 30.58 -16.59 36.29
N ASN A 224 31.71 -17.23 36.65
CA ASN A 224 33.03 -16.76 36.21
C ASN A 224 33.29 -17.20 34.78
N LEU A 225 33.73 -16.27 33.92
CA LEU A 225 34.15 -16.62 32.56
C LEU A 225 35.46 -17.43 32.62
N VAL A 226 35.39 -18.71 32.24
CA VAL A 226 36.54 -19.61 32.19
C VAL A 226 36.91 -19.93 30.73
N GLY A 227 38.19 -19.82 30.42
CA GLY A 227 38.76 -20.17 29.12
C GLY A 227 39.45 -21.54 29.17
N ARG A 228 39.18 -22.41 28.19
CA ARG A 228 39.88 -23.69 28.02
C ARG A 228 40.41 -23.81 26.60
N GLU A 229 41.68 -24.18 26.46
CA GLU A 229 42.27 -24.50 25.15
C GLU A 229 41.57 -25.71 24.53
N ILE A 230 41.19 -25.59 23.26
CA ILE A 230 40.53 -26.61 22.45
C ILE A 230 41.24 -26.77 21.12
N ILE A 231 40.97 -27.87 20.44
CA ILE A 231 41.28 -28.00 19.02
C ILE A 231 40.43 -26.97 18.26
N CYS A 232 41.07 -26.18 17.38
CA CYS A 232 40.36 -25.23 16.56
C CYS A 232 39.31 -25.95 15.70
N PRO A 233 38.06 -25.47 15.64
CA PRO A 233 37.09 -25.94 14.66
C PRO A 233 37.67 -25.73 13.25
N ASP A 234 37.47 -26.70 12.37
CA ASP A 234 37.88 -26.58 10.97
C ASP A 234 37.13 -25.41 10.30
N ASN A 235 37.82 -24.65 9.45
CA ASN A 235 37.25 -23.55 8.66
C ASN A 235 36.20 -24.07 7.67
#